data_AF-A0A7J6GLG5-F1
#
_entry.id   AF-A0A7J6GLG5-F1
#
_cell.length_a   1.000
_cell.length_b   1.000
_cell.length_c   1.000
_cell.angle_alpha   90.00
_cell.angle_beta   90.00
_cell.angle_gamma   90.00
#
_symmetry.space_group_name_H-M   'P 1'
#
loop_
_entity.id
_entity.type
_entity.pdbx_description
1 polymer ?
#
loop_
_entity_poly.entity_id
_entity_poly.type
_entity_poly.pdbx_seq_one_letter_code
_entity_poly.pdbx_strand_id
1 'polypeptide(L)' 'MPRDGDDKLRAEIRSECKLWLKIENKASQRVLEKLGFQNDIVLRNYTINKGQLRDTVLYSLLSSDLMS' A
#
# COMPACT_ATOMS: atom_id res chain seq x y z
N MET A 1 27.08 -28.75 -3.40
CA MET A 1 25.82 -28.78 -2.63
C MET A 1 25.49 -27.35 -2.24
N PRO A 2 24.33 -26.80 -2.63
CA PRO A 2 23.88 -25.49 -2.17
C PRO A 2 23.70 -25.53 -0.65
N ARG A 3 24.18 -24.51 0.05
CA ARG A 3 23.99 -24.36 1.50
C ARG A 3 22.61 -23.76 1.70
N ASP A 4 21.74 -24.55 2.30
CA ASP A 4 20.34 -24.29 2.73
C ASP A 4 20.11 -22.95 3.48
N GLY A 5 21.16 -22.18 3.76
CA GLY A 5 21.12 -20.88 4.42
C GLY A 5 20.95 -19.67 3.50
N ASP A 6 21.31 -19.77 2.21
CA ASP A 6 21.28 -18.61 1.30
C ASP A 6 19.88 -18.37 0.68
N ASP A 7 19.04 -19.41 0.62
CA ASP A 7 17.68 -19.35 0.07
C ASP A 7 16.67 -18.71 1.04
N LYS A 8 16.92 -18.81 2.37
CA LYS A 8 16.09 -18.19 3.40
C LYS A 8 16.27 -16.68 3.52
N LEU A 9 17.47 -16.17 3.22
CA LEU A 9 17.79 -14.74 3.35
C LEU A 9 17.21 -13.88 2.20
N ARG A 10 16.82 -14.51 1.09
CA ARG A 10 16.22 -13.83 -0.08
C ARG A 10 14.70 -13.94 -0.15
N ALA A 11 14.08 -14.84 0.61
CA ALA A 11 12.63 -15.01 0.66
C ALA A 11 11.92 -13.90 1.46
N GLU A 12 12.67 -13.12 2.24
CA GLU A 12 12.17 -11.96 2.98
C GLU A 12 12.14 -10.70 2.09
N ILE A 13 11.64 -10.84 0.86
CA ILE A 13 11.13 -9.70 0.12
C ILE A 13 9.86 -9.28 0.87
N ARG A 14 9.94 -8.21 1.66
CA ARG A 14 8.77 -7.54 2.24
C ARG A 14 7.86 -7.13 1.08
N SER A 15 6.92 -8.00 0.72
CA SER A 15 6.00 -7.74 -0.38
C SER A 15 5.00 -6.72 0.12
N GLU A 16 5.25 -5.47 -0.22
CA GLU A 16 4.41 -4.32 0.13
C GLU A 16 3.57 -3.94 -1.09
N CYS A 17 2.25 -3.90 -0.92
CA CYS A 17 1.33 -3.37 -1.92
C CYS A 17 0.99 -1.92 -1.57
N LYS A 18 1.11 -0.99 -2.53
CA LYS A 18 0.77 0.43 -2.35
C LYS A 18 -0.36 0.84 -3.27
N LEU A 19 -1.32 1.61 -2.75
CA LEU A 19 -2.47 2.12 -3.50
C LEU A 19 -2.69 3.60 -3.22
N TRP A 20 -2.94 4.38 -4.27
CA TRP A 20 -3.15 5.82 -4.20
C TRP A 20 -4.59 6.13 -4.56
N LEU A 21 -5.29 6.84 -3.68
CA LEU A 21 -6.69 7.19 -3.86
C LEU A 21 -6.89 8.68 -3.65
N LYS A 22 -7.78 9.29 -4.45
CA LYS A 22 -8.27 10.63 -4.15
C LYS A 22 -8.88 10.68 -2.74
N ILE A 23 -8.58 11.73 -1.98
CA ILE A 23 -9.06 11.85 -0.60
C ILE A 23 -10.59 11.84 -0.51
N GLU A 24 -11.27 12.29 -1.56
CA GLU A 24 -12.73 12.34 -1.65
C GLU A 24 -13.38 10.99 -1.98
N ASN A 25 -12.60 10.01 -2.48
CA ASN A 25 -13.13 8.67 -2.81
C ASN A 25 -13.28 7.79 -1.55
N LYS A 26 -14.22 8.17 -0.68
CA LYS A 26 -14.47 7.46 0.59
C LYS A 26 -14.99 6.04 0.40
N ALA A 27 -15.62 5.73 -0.73
CA ALA A 27 -16.11 4.39 -1.02
C ALA A 27 -14.96 3.39 -1.18
N SER A 28 -13.97 3.71 -2.04
CA SER A 28 -12.79 2.85 -2.23
C SER A 28 -11.90 2.79 -0.98
N GLN A 29 -11.78 3.90 -0.23
CA GLN A 29 -11.04 3.92 1.04
C GLN A 29 -11.59 2.88 2.04
N ARG A 30 -12.92 2.84 2.23
CA ARG A 30 -13.57 1.84 3.10
C ARG A 30 -13.35 0.40 2.63
N VAL A 31 -13.26 0.18 1.32
CA VAL A 31 -12.95 -1.16 0.76
C VAL A 31 -11.52 -1.56 1.10
N LEU A 32 -10.55 -0.65 0.93
CA LEU A 32 -9.16 -0.92 1.27
C LEU A 32 -8.98 -1.20 2.77
N GLU A 33 -9.62 -0.40 3.63
CA GLU A 33 -9.62 -0.62 5.09
C GLU A 33 -10.20 -2.00 5.46
N LYS A 34 -11.27 -2.42 4.80
CA LYS A 34 -11.84 -3.78 4.98
C LYS A 34 -10.94 -4.90 4.48
N LEU A 35 -10.08 -4.62 3.51
CA LEU A 35 -9.09 -5.57 2.98
C LEU A 35 -7.79 -5.59 3.80
N GLY A 36 -7.73 -4.84 4.90
CA GLY A 36 -6.57 -4.80 5.79
C GLY A 36 -5.50 -3.79 5.41
N PHE A 37 -5.72 -2.96 4.37
CA PHE A 37 -4.78 -1.89 4.06
C PHE A 37 -4.80 -0.82 5.15
N GLN A 38 -3.62 -0.29 5.47
CA GLN A 38 -3.42 0.81 6.40
C GLN A 38 -3.21 2.12 5.63
N ASN A 39 -3.75 3.22 6.16
CA ASN A 39 -3.53 4.56 5.63
C ASN A 39 -2.40 5.22 6.39
N ASP A 40 -1.27 5.41 5.71
CA ASP A 40 -0.06 5.92 6.35
C ASP A 40 0.13 7.43 6.12
N ILE A 41 -0.31 7.95 4.97
CA ILE A 41 0.12 9.26 4.48
C ILE A 41 -0.97 9.95 3.66
N VAL A 42 -1.16 11.26 3.91
CA VAL A 42 -1.91 12.17 3.04
C VAL A 42 -0.92 13.06 2.27
N LEU A 43 -0.94 12.95 0.95
CA LEU A 43 -0.14 13.75 0.03
C LEU A 43 -0.99 14.92 -0.50
N ARG A 44 -0.65 16.14 -0.08
CA ARG A 44 -1.39 17.34 -0.49
C ARG A 44 -1.00 17.80 -1.89
N ASN A 45 -2.00 18.16 -2.71
CA ASN A 45 -1.81 18.61 -4.10
C ASN A 45 -0.86 17.72 -4.92
N TYR A 46 -0.94 16.40 -4.73
CA TYR A 46 0.03 15.46 -5.29
C TYR A 46 -0.37 14.98 -6.69
N THR A 47 -1.65 14.81 -6.96
CA THR A 47 -2.15 14.34 -8.26
C THR A 47 -2.89 15.43 -9.00
N ILE A 48 -2.83 15.38 -10.33
CA ILE A 48 -3.67 16.20 -11.20
C ILE A 48 -4.81 15.32 -11.72
N ASN A 49 -6.05 15.65 -11.38
CA ASN A 49 -7.23 14.98 -11.90
C ASN A 49 -8.11 16.00 -12.61
N LYS A 50 -8.35 15.81 -13.91
CA LYS A 50 -9.13 16.73 -14.75
C LYS A 50 -8.62 18.18 -14.68
N GLY A 51 -7.30 18.35 -14.73
CA GLY A 51 -6.64 19.66 -14.71
C GLY A 51 -6.60 20.35 -13.34
N GLN A 52 -7.03 19.69 -12.27
CA GLN A 52 -6.99 20.25 -10.91
C GLN A 52 -6.07 19.44 -10.01
N LEU A 53 -5.28 20.12 -9.18
CA LEU A 53 -4.50 19.50 -8.11
C LEU A 53 -5.44 18.93 -7.06
N ARG A 54 -5.13 17.72 -6.57
CA ARG A 54 -5.94 16.98 -5.63
C ARG A 54 -5.09 16.32 -4.56
N ASP A 55 -5.64 16.32 -3.36
CA ASP A 55 -5.09 15.58 -2.23
C ASP A 55 -5.32 14.08 -2.45
N THR A 56 -4.28 13.31 -2.14
CA THR A 56 -4.21 11.87 -2.39
C THR A 56 -3.82 11.18 -1.11
N VAL A 57 -4.47 10.05 -0.83
CA VAL A 57 -4.19 9.20 0.31
C VAL A 57 -3.42 7.99 -0.17
N LEU A 58 -2.35 7.66 0.54
CA LEU A 58 -1.53 6.48 0.30
C LEU A 58 -1.91 5.39 1.30
N TYR A 59 -2.29 4.24 0.76
CA TYR A 59 -2.51 3.01 1.51
C TYR A 59 -1.36 2.02 1.27
N SER A 60 -1.01 1.26 2.30
CA SER A 60 -0.07 0.15 2.22
C SER A 60 -0.68 -1.13 2.81
N LEU A 61 -0.25 -2.29 2.31
CA LEU A 61 -0.52 -3.59 2.90
C LEU A 61 0.76 -4.41 2.85
N LEU A 62 1.22 -4.89 4.00
CA LEU A 62 2.39 -5.75 4.08
C LEU A 62 1.94 -7.20 4.03
N SER A 63 2.72 -8.06 3.35
CA SER A 63 2.45 -9.50 3.35
C SER A 63 2.43 -10.13 4.74
N SER A 64 3.12 -9.54 5.72
CA SER A 64 3.08 -9.94 7.13
C SER A 64 1.71 -9.73 7.79
N ASP A 65 0.95 -8.74 7.34
CA ASP A 65 -0.33 -8.36 7.95
C ASP A 65 -1.47 -9.29 7.50
N LEU A 66 -1.24 -10.08 6.44
CA LEU A 66 -2.17 -11.09 5.92
C LEU A 66 -2.02 -12.46 6.60
N MET A 67 -0.94 -12.69 7.36
CA MET A 67 -0.61 -13.98 7.96
C MET A 67 -0.95 -14.10 9.46
N SER A 68 -1.72 -13.16 10.01
CA SER A 68 -2.23 -13.20 11.39
C SER A 68 -3.65 -13.77 11.48
#